data_AF-A0A1E2WN45-F1
#
_entry.id   AF-A0A1E2WN45-F1
#
_cell.length_a   1.000
_cell.length_b   1.000
_cell.length_c   1.000
_cell.angle_alpha   90.00
_cell.angle_beta   90.00
_cell.angle_gamma   90.00
#
_symmetry.space_group_name_H-M   'P 1'
#
loop_
_entity.id
_entity.type
_entity.pdbx_description
1 polymer ?
#
loop_
_entity_poly.entity_id
_entity_poly.type
_entity_poly.pdbx_seq_one_letter_code
_entity_poly.pdbx_strand_id
1 'polypeptide(L)' 'MLQSIEGVYKNGNIQLSELPSDVSESRVIVTFLEPEKSQIQKQIMRFGMFFGHEQSTEKDFQITEFHGDTEDGLNWS' A
#
# COMPACT_ATOMS: atom_id res chain seq x y z
N MET A 1 -17.88 -15.12 25.69
CA MET A 1 -17.04 -14.18 24.92
C MET A 1 -16.11 -15.02 24.07
N LEU A 2 -15.93 -14.70 22.78
CA LEU A 2 -15.00 -15.43 21.90
C LEU A 2 -13.60 -14.83 22.09
N GLN A 3 -12.59 -15.68 22.24
CA GLN A 3 -11.19 -15.29 22.29
C GLN A 3 -10.50 -15.82 21.03
N SER A 4 -9.77 -14.95 20.35
CA SER A 4 -9.00 -15.29 19.15
C SER A 4 -7.52 -15.19 19.49
N ILE A 5 -6.77 -16.24 19.15
CA ILE A 5 -5.33 -16.34 19.39
C ILE A 5 -4.70 -16.71 18.06
N GLU A 6 -3.66 -15.98 17.67
CA GLU A 6 -2.90 -16.32 16.47
C GLU A 6 -2.01 -17.53 16.72
N GLY A 7 -1.78 -18.31 15.67
CA GLY A 7 -0.91 -19.46 15.75
C GLY A 7 -0.37 -19.84 14.38
N VAL A 8 0.69 -20.63 14.39
CA VAL A 8 1.30 -21.16 13.16
C VAL A 8 0.87 -22.60 12.98
N TYR A 9 0.26 -22.89 11.84
CA TYR A 9 -0.05 -24.26 11.44
C TYR A 9 1.15 -24.88 10.70
N LYS A 10 1.60 -26.06 11.16
CA LYS A 10 2.66 -26.84 10.51
C LYS A 10 2.41 -28.34 10.68
N ASN A 11 2.30 -29.05 9.56
CA ASN A 11 2.16 -30.52 9.52
C ASN A 11 1.04 -31.08 10.41
N GLY A 12 -0.14 -30.45 10.39
CA GLY A 12 -1.29 -30.89 11.20
C GLY A 12 -1.28 -30.39 12.66
N ASN A 13 -0.22 -29.69 13.09
CA ASN A 13 -0.12 -29.13 14.43
C ASN A 13 -0.25 -27.60 14.38
N ILE A 14 -1.00 -27.03 15.32
CA ILE A 14 -1.11 -25.59 15.53
C ILE A 14 -0.29 -25.23 16.75
N GLN A 15 0.72 -24.38 16.56
CA GLN A 15 1.48 -23.80 17.66
C GLN A 15 0.93 -22.41 17.95
N LEU A 16 0.26 -22.27 19.09
CA LEU A 16 -0.32 -21.00 19.53
C LEU A 16 0.80 -20.01 19.88
N SER A 17 0.63 -18.75 19.49
CA SER A 17 1.54 -17.66 19.87
C SER A 17 1.44 -17.34 21.36
N GLU A 18 0.23 -17.47 21.92
CA GLU A 18 -0.08 -17.22 23.31
C GLU A 18 -0.95 -18.35 23.89
N LEU A 19 -0.75 -18.67 25.16
CA LEU A 19 -1.56 -19.67 25.84
C LEU A 19 -2.66 -18.97 26.64
N PRO A 20 -3.94 -19.32 26.46
CA PRO A 20 -5.02 -18.77 27.28
C PRO A 20 -4.86 -19.27 28.72
N SER A 21 -4.89 -18.35 29.69
CA SER A 21 -4.67 -18.66 31.11
C SER A 21 -5.84 -19.40 31.77
N ASP A 22 -7.07 -19.14 31.32
CA ASP A 22 -8.31 -19.61 31.98
C ASP A 22 -9.06 -20.68 31.16
N VAL A 23 -8.37 -21.40 30.26
CA VAL A 23 -9.01 -22.42 29.42
C VAL A 23 -8.29 -23.76 29.59
N SER A 24 -8.93 -24.70 30.30
CA SER A 24 -8.43 -26.07 30.43
C SER A 24 -8.85 -26.98 29.27
N GLU A 25 -10.09 -26.84 28.80
CA GLU A 25 -10.65 -27.59 27.67
C GLU A 25 -11.74 -26.76 26.99
N SER A 26 -11.71 -26.66 25.66
CA SER A 26 -12.74 -25.97 24.88
C SER A 26 -12.74 -26.42 23.42
N ARG A 27 -13.87 -26.20 22.72
CA ARG A 27 -13.97 -26.40 21.27
C ARG A 27 -13.33 -25.21 20.56
N VAL A 28 -12.56 -25.49 19.50
CA VAL A 28 -11.87 -24.47 18.70
C VAL A 28 -12.35 -24.47 17.25
N ILE A 29 -12.34 -23.30 16.61
CA ILE A 29 -12.56 -23.12 15.18
C ILE A 29 -11.23 -22.62 14.60
N VAL A 30 -10.76 -23.27 13.54
CA VAL A 30 -9.51 -22.90 12.86
C VAL A 30 -9.84 -22.20 11.55
N THR A 31 -9.29 -21.01 11.35
CA THR A 31 -9.42 -20.24 10.11
C THR A 31 -8.02 -19.98 9.58
N PHE A 32 -7.77 -20.35 8.33
CA PHE A 32 -6.50 -20.11 7.65
C PHE A 32 -6.54 -18.74 6.98
N LEU A 33 -5.60 -17.88 7.36
CA LEU A 33 -5.40 -16.62 6.65
C LEU A 33 -4.65 -16.92 5.35
N GLU A 34 -5.20 -16.47 4.23
CA GLU A 34 -4.47 -16.51 2.97
C GLU A 34 -3.25 -15.58 3.09
N PRO A 35 -2.06 -16.01 2.65
CA PRO A 35 -0.92 -15.11 2.60
C PRO A 35 -1.32 -13.94 1.70
N GLU A 36 -1.07 -12.72 2.16
CA GLU A 36 -1.18 -11.56 1.28
C GLU A 36 -0.27 -11.84 0.09
N LYS A 37 -0.89 -12.10 -1.07
CA LYS A 37 -0.16 -12.02 -2.33
C LYS A 37 0.37 -10.61 -2.34
N SER A 38 1.69 -10.46 -2.26
CA SER A 38 2.35 -9.20 -2.53
C SER A 38 1.87 -8.80 -3.91
N GLN A 39 0.82 -7.98 -3.95
CA GLN A 39 0.40 -7.32 -5.16
C GLN A 39 1.62 -6.49 -5.45
N ILE A 40 2.44 -6.95 -6.39
CA ILE A 40 3.42 -6.13 -7.06
C ILE A 40 2.54 -5.04 -7.65
N GLN A 41 2.39 -3.95 -6.90
CA GLN A 41 1.72 -2.78 -7.38
C GLN A 41 2.59 -2.37 -8.55
N LYS A 42 2.16 -2.75 -9.77
CA LYS A 42 2.69 -2.16 -10.99
C LYS A 42 2.50 -0.69 -10.76
N GLN A 43 3.55 0.00 -10.34
CA GLN A 43 3.49 1.40 -9.98
C GLN A 43 3.05 2.12 -11.26
N ILE A 44 1.76 2.45 -11.32
CA ILE A 44 1.14 3.04 -12.52
C ILE A 44 1.67 4.47 -12.71
N MET A 45 2.11 5.12 -11.62
CA MET A 45 2.69 6.46 -11.64
C MET A 45 4.10 6.47 -11.05
N ARG A 46 5.07 6.81 -11.89
CA ARG A 46 6.42 7.22 -11.48
C ARG A 46 6.52 8.73 -11.67
N PHE A 47 7.09 9.45 -10.70
CA PHE A 47 7.33 10.88 -10.82
C PHE A 47 8.18 11.16 -12.08
N GLY A 48 7.68 11.99 -13.00
CA GLY A 48 8.46 12.55 -14.10
C GLY A 48 8.69 11.68 -15.34
N MET A 49 7.75 10.82 -15.75
CA MET A 49 7.91 10.04 -16.99
C MET A 49 6.80 10.31 -18.01
N PHE A 50 7.13 11.09 -19.05
CA PHE A 50 6.46 10.98 -20.35
C PHE A 50 6.69 9.56 -20.89
N PHE A 51 5.63 8.90 -21.37
CA PHE A 51 5.72 7.58 -22.01
C PHE A 51 6.18 7.78 -23.46
N GLY A 52 7.48 7.89 -23.67
CA GLY A 52 8.11 8.12 -24.98
C GLY A 52 9.61 7.84 -24.96
N HIS A 53 10.26 7.75 -26.12
CA HIS A 53 11.71 7.54 -26.24
C HIS A 53 12.51 8.86 -26.13
N GLU A 54 11.81 9.99 -26.09
CA GLU A 54 12.40 11.32 -26.01
C GLU A 54 12.28 11.84 -24.58
N GLN A 55 13.41 12.31 -24.04
CA GLN A 55 13.48 12.95 -22.74
C GLN A 55 13.06 14.41 -22.90
N SER A 56 12.19 14.90 -22.01
CA SER A 56 11.80 16.31 -22.00
C SER A 56 13.04 17.21 -21.92
N THR A 57 13.07 18.21 -22.78
CA THR A 57 14.07 19.27 -22.82
C THR A 57 13.54 20.51 -22.10
N GLU A 58 14.43 21.43 -21.71
CA GLU A 58 14.05 22.71 -21.07
C GLU A 58 12.98 23.48 -21.85
N LYS A 59 12.99 23.36 -23.18
CA LYS A 59 12.01 24.02 -24.06
C LYS A 59 10.59 23.50 -23.86
N ASP A 60 10.45 22.22 -23.53
CA ASP A 60 9.13 21.60 -23.32
C ASP A 60 8.47 22.13 -22.04
N PHE A 61 9.29 22.52 -21.04
CA PHE A 61 8.81 23.13 -19.80
C PHE A 61 8.46 24.62 -19.97
N GLN A 62 9.19 25.35 -20.82
CA GLN A 62 8.89 26.76 -21.13
C GLN A 62 7.52 26.95 -21.78
N ILE A 63 7.06 25.98 -22.59
CA ILE A 63 5.73 26.05 -23.21
C ILE A 63 4.61 25.89 -22.17
N THR A 64 4.87 25.17 -21.09
CA THR A 64 3.91 24.95 -19.99
C THR A 64 4.06 25.96 -18.85
N GLU A 65 5.03 26.87 -18.94
CA GLU A 65 5.29 27.82 -17.89
C GLU A 65 4.09 28.76 -17.74
N PHE A 66 3.46 28.70 -16.57
CA PHE A 66 2.31 29.55 -16.27
C PHE A 66 2.82 30.97 -16.02
N HIS A 67 2.75 31.79 -17.04
CA HIS A 67 2.88 33.23 -16.91
C HIS A 67 1.49 33.76 -16.61
N GLY A 68 1.15 33.89 -15.32
CA GLY A 68 -0.18 34.28 -14.88
C GLY A 68 -0.71 35.52 -15.61
N ASP A 69 -2.03 35.55 -15.81
CA ASP A 69 -2.66 36.62 -16.57
C ASP A 69 -2.42 37.97 -15.89
N THR A 70 -1.89 38.92 -16.65
CA THR A 70 -1.56 40.27 -16.16
C THR A 70 -2.82 41.07 -15.80
N GLU A 71 -3.99 40.60 -16.22
CA GLU A 71 -5.29 41.26 -16.05
C GLU A 71 -5.94 40.99 -14.68
N ASP A 72 -5.46 40.02 -13.90
CA ASP A 72 -6.05 39.70 -12.59
C ASP A 72 -5.68 40.72 -11.49
N GLY A 73 -4.80 41.67 -11.79
CA GLY A 73 -4.38 42.74 -10.86
C GLY A 73 -3.65 42.24 -9.60
N LEU A 74 -3.31 40.95 -9.55
CA LEU A 74 -2.61 40.31 -8.46
C LEU A 74 -1.14 40.16 -8.82
N ASN A 75 -0.25 40.66 -7.96
CA ASN A 75 1.19 40.51 -8.15
C ASN A 75 1.62 39.12 -7.68
N TRP A 76 1.82 38.20 -8.62
CA TRP A 76 2.27 36.84 -8.36
C TRP A 76 3.81 36.68 -8.37
N SER A 77 4.55 37.80 -8.24
CA SER A 77 6.01 37.79 -8.10
C SER A 77 6.48 37.14 -6.81
#